data_AF-A0A3S1EBN1-F1
#
_entry.id   AF-A0A3S1EBN1-F1
#
_cell.length_a   1.000
_cell.length_b   1.000
_cell.length_c   1.000
_cell.angle_alpha   90.00
_cell.angle_beta   90.00
_cell.angle_gamma   90.00
#
_symmetry.space_group_name_H-M   'P 1'
#
loop_
_entity.id
_entity.type
_entity.pdbx_description
1 polymer ?
#
loop_
_entity_poly.entity_id
_entity_poly.type
_entity_poly.pdbx_seq_one_letter_code
_entity_poly.pdbx_strand_id
1 'polypeptide(L)'
;MRILPMLSALAVSTAFLIASPAMAETMKFKATLDGSQQSPPVTTKGKGTATLTFDTTSKKLSWNVKYSGLSGPAVAAHIHGPADMGANADPVIPFKKLKSPIKG
;
A
#
# COMPACT_ATOMS: atom_id res chain seq x y z
N MET A 1 74.76 17.68 -8.50
CA MET A 1 73.77 18.35 -7.63
C MET A 1 72.48 18.49 -8.42
N ARG A 2 71.36 18.05 -7.82
CA ARG A 2 69.94 18.38 -8.10
C ARG A 2 69.07 17.45 -8.98
N ILE A 3 68.32 16.59 -8.27
CA ILE A 3 66.87 16.31 -8.30
C ILE A 3 66.17 15.82 -9.60
N LEU A 4 65.78 14.53 -9.62
CA LEU A 4 64.43 14.06 -10.06
C LEU A 4 63.47 14.15 -8.84
N PRO A 5 62.11 14.24 -8.92
CA PRO A 5 61.19 13.48 -9.80
C PRO A 5 59.82 14.20 -10.11
N MET A 6 58.76 13.43 -10.42
CA MET A 6 57.34 13.77 -10.70
C MET A 6 57.04 13.97 -12.21
N LEU A 7 56.00 13.38 -12.79
CA LEU A 7 54.62 13.28 -12.31
C LEU A 7 54.03 11.86 -12.44
N SER A 8 53.29 11.49 -11.39
CA SER A 8 52.44 10.31 -11.28
C SER A 8 51.42 10.22 -12.43
N ALA A 9 51.33 9.06 -13.06
CA ALA A 9 50.32 8.75 -14.05
C ALA A 9 48.93 8.59 -13.39
N LEU A 10 48.00 9.35 -13.94
CA LEU A 10 46.55 9.38 -13.79
C LEU A 10 45.90 8.06 -13.34
N ALA A 11 45.38 8.02 -12.10
CA ALA A 11 44.48 6.98 -11.65
C ALA A 11 43.07 7.23 -12.23
N VAL A 12 42.66 6.41 -13.19
CA VAL A 12 41.27 6.39 -13.68
C VAL A 12 40.42 5.65 -12.63
N SER A 13 39.70 6.40 -11.80
CA SER A 13 38.70 5.84 -10.89
C SER A 13 37.49 5.35 -11.69
N THR A 14 37.41 4.03 -11.91
CA THR A 14 36.19 3.36 -12.33
C THR A 14 35.22 3.32 -11.16
N ALA A 15 34.33 4.32 -11.06
CA ALA A 15 33.19 4.25 -10.18
C ALA A 15 32.20 3.20 -10.71
N PHE A 16 32.33 1.96 -10.23
CA PHE A 16 31.31 0.93 -10.42
C PHE A 16 30.05 1.39 -9.66
N LEU A 17 29.02 1.81 -10.41
CA LEU A 17 27.69 2.01 -9.89
C LEU A 17 27.13 0.64 -9.48
N ILE A 18 27.21 0.33 -8.19
CA ILE A 18 26.55 -0.83 -7.60
C ILE A 18 25.05 -0.50 -7.58
N ALA A 19 24.32 -0.89 -8.61
CA ALA A 19 22.87 -0.89 -8.56
C ALA A 19 22.43 -1.97 -7.56
N SER A 20 22.00 -1.57 -6.36
CA SER A 20 21.40 -2.51 -5.40
C SER A 20 20.15 -3.12 -6.03
N PRO A 21 19.93 -4.45 -5.92
CA PRO A 21 18.68 -5.03 -6.37
C PRO A 21 17.54 -4.43 -5.55
N ALA A 22 16.50 -3.95 -6.22
CA ALA A 22 15.24 -3.63 -5.56
C ALA A 22 14.69 -4.93 -4.97
N MET A 23 14.78 -5.08 -3.64
CA MET A 23 14.18 -6.20 -2.94
C MET A 23 12.67 -6.15 -3.14
N ALA A 24 12.05 -7.30 -3.45
CA ALA A 24 10.61 -7.42 -3.57
C ALA A 24 9.93 -7.05 -2.24
N GLU A 25 9.49 -5.80 -2.11
CA GLU A 25 8.86 -5.32 -0.89
C GLU A 25 7.38 -5.73 -0.90
N THR A 26 6.98 -6.48 0.12
CA THR A 26 5.57 -6.76 0.40
C THR A 26 5.08 -5.80 1.47
N MET A 27 4.25 -4.84 1.08
CA MET A 27 3.65 -3.88 1.99
C MET A 27 2.38 -4.46 2.62
N LYS A 28 2.18 -4.25 3.91
CA LYS A 28 0.98 -4.73 4.64
C LYS A 28 0.22 -3.54 5.22
N PHE A 29 -1.09 -3.56 5.02
CA PHE A 29 -2.01 -2.54 5.50
C PHE A 29 -3.10 -3.16 6.35
N LYS A 30 -3.63 -2.39 7.30
CA LYS A 30 -4.79 -2.75 8.11
C LYS A 30 -5.75 -1.57 8.16
N ALA A 31 -7.05 -1.86 8.16
CA ALA A 31 -8.09 -0.88 8.40
C ALA A 31 -9.11 -1.44 9.39
N THR A 32 -9.59 -0.59 10.29
CA THR A 32 -10.82 -0.82 11.05
C THR A 32 -11.95 -0.15 10.28
N LEU A 33 -13.10 -0.80 10.15
CA LEU A 33 -14.26 -0.25 9.46
C LEU A 33 -15.34 0.06 10.50
N ASP A 34 -15.71 1.32 10.63
CA ASP A 34 -16.78 1.76 11.53
C ASP A 34 -17.44 3.05 11.02
N GLY A 35 -18.62 3.37 11.57
CA GLY A 35 -19.39 4.53 11.14
C GLY A 35 -18.77 5.89 11.47
N SER A 36 -17.79 5.96 12.38
CA SER A 36 -17.13 7.21 12.74
C SER A 36 -16.20 7.73 11.64
N GLN A 37 -15.80 6.85 10.72
CA GLN A 37 -14.93 7.16 9.57
C GLN A 37 -15.72 7.66 8.34
N GLN A 38 -17.05 7.74 8.42
CA GLN A 38 -17.87 8.36 7.39
C GLN A 38 -17.81 9.89 7.49
N SER A 39 -18.12 10.58 6.39
CA SER A 39 -18.27 12.04 6.37
C SER A 39 -19.65 12.42 5.82
N PRO A 40 -20.60 12.86 6.68
CA PRO A 40 -20.51 12.95 8.14
C PRO A 40 -20.49 11.58 8.84
N PRO A 41 -19.98 11.49 10.09
CA PRO A 41 -20.03 10.25 10.89
C PRO A 41 -21.46 9.74 11.10
N VAL A 42 -21.64 8.42 11.12
CA VAL A 42 -22.95 7.78 11.31
C VAL A 42 -22.95 6.82 12.50
N THR A 43 -24.06 6.76 13.24
CA THR A 43 -24.29 5.74 14.27
C THR A 43 -24.82 4.46 13.64
N THR A 44 -24.08 3.37 13.75
CA THR A 44 -24.46 2.06 13.18
C THR A 44 -23.93 0.91 14.02
N LYS A 45 -24.57 -0.26 13.89
CA LYS A 45 -24.05 -1.53 14.43
C LYS A 45 -23.02 -2.17 13.48
N GLY A 46 -22.95 -1.69 12.23
CA GLY A 46 -22.03 -2.17 11.22
C GLY A 46 -20.59 -1.91 11.61
N LYS A 47 -19.76 -2.95 11.55
CA LYS A 47 -18.34 -2.87 11.88
C LYS A 47 -17.54 -3.91 11.11
N GLY A 48 -16.24 -3.71 10.98
CA GLY A 48 -15.37 -4.65 10.30
C GLY A 48 -13.88 -4.37 10.45
N THR A 49 -13.09 -5.21 9.81
CA THR A 49 -11.65 -5.06 9.65
C THR A 49 -11.23 -5.47 8.25
N ALA A 50 -10.14 -4.88 7.76
CA ALA A 50 -9.49 -5.27 6.53
C ALA A 50 -7.99 -5.45 6.76
N THR A 51 -7.42 -6.49 6.16
CA THR A 51 -5.98 -6.62 5.98
C THR A 51 -5.69 -6.65 4.49
N LEU A 52 -4.75 -5.84 4.02
CA LEU A 52 -4.32 -5.83 2.63
C LEU A 52 -2.82 -6.06 2.54
N THR A 53 -2.40 -6.70 1.46
CA THR A 53 -1.00 -6.95 1.15
C THR A 53 -0.75 -6.52 -0.29
N PHE A 54 0.20 -5.61 -0.50
CA PHE A 54 0.62 -5.18 -1.82
C PHE A 54 2.03 -5.69 -2.11
N ASP A 55 2.15 -6.53 -3.13
CA ASP A 55 3.44 -6.96 -3.67
C ASP A 55 3.90 -5.93 -4.71
N THR A 56 4.97 -5.20 -4.40
CA THR A 56 5.51 -4.14 -5.26
C THR A 56 6.14 -4.67 -6.55
N THR A 57 6.51 -5.95 -6.61
CA THR A 57 7.09 -6.60 -7.78
C THR A 57 6.00 -6.98 -8.78
N SER A 58 5.02 -7.77 -8.34
CA SER A 58 3.92 -8.19 -9.20
C SER A 58 2.82 -7.14 -9.36
N LYS A 59 2.88 -6.05 -8.57
CA LYS A 59 1.84 -5.03 -8.43
C LYS A 59 0.49 -5.63 -8.03
N LYS A 60 0.51 -6.76 -7.33
CA LYS A 60 -0.70 -7.47 -6.88
C LYS A 60 -1.11 -6.98 -5.51
N LEU A 61 -2.33 -6.46 -5.41
CA LEU A 61 -3.01 -6.22 -4.16
C LEU A 61 -3.85 -7.45 -3.79
N SER A 62 -3.69 -7.96 -2.58
CA SER A 62 -4.53 -9.02 -1.99
C SER A 62 -5.21 -8.49 -0.73
N TRP A 63 -6.41 -8.96 -0.42
CA TRP A 63 -7.18 -8.49 0.73
C TRP A 63 -7.99 -9.58 1.44
N ASN A 64 -8.27 -9.32 2.70
CA ASN A 64 -9.24 -10.06 3.52
C ASN A 64 -10.02 -9.05 4.34
N VAL A 65 -11.30 -8.89 4.01
CA VAL A 65 -12.23 -7.98 4.68
C VAL A 65 -13.28 -8.79 5.40
N LYS A 66 -13.44 -8.52 6.70
CA LYS A 66 -14.48 -9.12 7.55
C LYS A 66 -15.36 -8.01 8.06
N TYR A 67 -16.66 -8.16 7.91
CA TYR A 67 -17.63 -7.25 8.50
C TYR A 67 -18.80 -8.02 9.13
N SER A 68 -19.53 -7.34 10.02
CA SER A 68 -20.74 -7.83 10.66
C SER A 68 -21.63 -6.66 11.12
N GLY A 69 -22.84 -6.97 11.59
CA GLY A 69 -23.72 -5.97 12.22
C GLY A 69 -24.44 -5.03 11.25
N LEU A 70 -24.42 -5.30 9.94
CA LEU A 70 -25.26 -4.57 8.98
C LEU A 70 -26.75 -4.86 9.26
N SER A 71 -27.62 -3.88 8.99
CA SER A 71 -29.07 -4.00 9.13
C SER A 71 -29.72 -4.91 8.07
N GLY A 72 -28.98 -5.25 7.01
CA GLY A 72 -29.42 -6.11 5.93
C GLY A 72 -28.22 -6.64 5.12
N PRO A 73 -28.48 -7.26 3.94
CA PRO A 73 -27.41 -7.70 3.04
C PRO A 73 -26.48 -6.55 2.66
N ALA A 74 -25.19 -6.84 2.49
CA ALA A 74 -24.24 -5.87 1.94
C ALA A 74 -24.62 -5.58 0.48
N VAL A 75 -24.74 -4.29 0.14
CA VAL A 75 -25.13 -3.81 -1.20
C VAL A 75 -23.95 -3.29 -2.03
N ALA A 76 -22.88 -2.87 -1.37
CA ALA A 76 -21.64 -2.41 -2.00
C ALA A 76 -20.44 -2.65 -1.07
N ALA A 77 -19.27 -2.84 -1.67
CA ALA A 77 -17.98 -2.80 -0.98
C ALA A 77 -16.88 -2.46 -1.98
N HIS A 78 -15.99 -1.54 -1.62
CA HIS A 78 -14.93 -1.04 -2.49
C HIS A 78 -13.75 -0.47 -1.69
N ILE A 79 -12.58 -0.38 -2.33
CA ILE A 79 -11.42 0.37 -1.84
C ILE A 79 -11.44 1.77 -2.48
N HIS A 80 -11.22 2.81 -1.67
CA HIS A 80 -11.15 4.20 -2.11
C HIS A 80 -9.71 4.65 -2.34
N GLY A 81 -9.53 5.68 -3.14
CA GLY A 81 -8.27 6.41 -3.26
C GLY A 81 -8.05 7.06 -4.64
N PRO A 82 -6.90 7.72 -4.84
CA PRO A 82 -5.95 8.13 -3.81
C PRO A 82 -6.47 9.35 -3.02
N ALA A 83 -6.23 9.37 -1.71
CA ALA A 83 -6.43 10.55 -0.85
C ALA A 83 -5.58 10.42 0.43
N ASP A 84 -5.34 11.55 1.07
CA ASP A 84 -4.74 11.60 2.41
C ASP A 84 -5.67 10.99 3.46
N MET A 85 -5.09 10.60 4.60
CA MET A 85 -5.85 10.06 5.72
C MET A 85 -6.88 11.08 6.23
N GLY A 86 -8.15 10.69 6.26
CA GLY A 86 -9.27 11.53 6.69
C GLY A 86 -9.94 12.34 5.58
N ALA A 87 -9.43 12.30 4.34
CA ALA A 87 -10.05 12.93 3.19
C ALA A 87 -10.96 11.94 2.43
N ASN A 88 -11.99 12.49 1.76
CA ASN A 88 -12.85 11.71 0.89
C ASN A 88 -12.13 11.39 -0.44
N ALA A 89 -12.40 10.20 -0.99
CA ALA A 89 -11.96 9.79 -2.32
C ALA A 89 -13.03 8.95 -3.00
N ASP A 90 -12.93 8.81 -4.32
CA ASP A 90 -13.80 7.94 -5.10
C ASP A 90 -13.41 6.45 -4.92
N PRO A 91 -14.37 5.52 -5.14
CA PRO A 91 -14.08 4.09 -5.16
C PRO A 91 -13.27 3.71 -6.40
N VAL A 92 -12.17 2.96 -6.22
CA VAL A 92 -11.27 2.52 -7.29
C VAL A 92 -11.28 1.02 -7.52
N ILE A 93 -11.57 0.21 -6.50
CA ILE A 93 -11.63 -1.25 -6.61
C ILE A 93 -12.98 -1.74 -6.09
N PRO A 94 -13.97 -1.98 -6.97
CA PRO A 94 -15.24 -2.57 -6.57
C PRO A 94 -15.12 -4.08 -6.31
N PHE A 95 -15.71 -4.56 -5.22
CA PHE A 95 -15.74 -5.99 -4.90
C PHE A 95 -16.93 -6.69 -5.56
N LYS A 96 -16.65 -7.74 -6.33
CA LYS A 96 -17.68 -8.55 -7.00
C LYS A 96 -18.48 -9.43 -6.03
N LYS A 97 -17.83 -9.94 -4.99
CA LYS A 97 -18.45 -10.79 -3.96
C LYS A 97 -18.49 -10.03 -2.66
N LEU A 98 -19.69 -9.82 -2.14
CA LEU A 98 -19.89 -8.97 -0.98
C LEU A 98 -19.98 -9.74 0.34
N LYS A 99 -20.21 -11.06 0.32
CA LYS A 99 -20.37 -11.85 1.55
C LYS A 99 -19.05 -11.90 2.33
N SER A 100 -19.11 -11.52 3.61
CA SER A 100 -18.01 -11.67 4.57
C SER A 100 -17.60 -13.15 4.75
N PRO A 101 -16.29 -13.49 4.73
CA PRO A 101 -15.17 -12.61 4.41
C PRO A 101 -15.04 -12.36 2.90
N ILE A 102 -14.79 -11.10 2.53
CA ILE A 102 -14.43 -10.74 1.15
C ILE A 102 -12.93 -10.96 0.97
N LYS A 103 -12.55 -11.78 -0.01
CA LYS A 103 -11.16 -12.11 -0.33
C LYS A 103 -10.85 -11.84 -1.79
N GLY A 104 -9.62 -11.43 -2.09
CA GLY A 104 -9.07 -11.21 -3.42
C GLY A 104 -7.56 -11.11 -3.40
#